data_AF-A0A9P3Z3A4-F1
#
_entry.id   AF-A0A9P3Z3A4-F1
#
_cell.length_a   1.000
_cell.length_b   1.000
_cell.length_c   1.000
_cell.angle_alpha   90.00
_cell.angle_beta   90.00
_cell.angle_gamma   90.00
#
_symmetry.space_group_name_H-M   'P 1'
#
loop_
_entity.id
_entity.type
_entity.pdbx_description
1 polymer ?
#
loop_
_entity_poly.entity_id
_entity_poly.type
_entity_poly.pdbx_seq_one_letter_code
_entity_poly.pdbx_strand_id
1 'polypeptide(L)'
;MKYFFLLTLGLFIFSAHAETFPAKLTCNTGEQITLTVTGAEQRMTYVSSRYGTFHGYLDIYKGVSPEQQFEALADIHGMGRYKDNPLSFSLQMKRINGEIDNGAIIYRYTYMKEQQMINEEGNCIPMKDGGFIEGSKHY
;
A
#
# COMPACT_ATOMS: atom_id res chain seq x y z
N MET A 1 56.02 -18.57 -13.63
CA MET A 1 54.56 -18.45 -13.88
C MET A 1 53.81 -19.23 -12.81
N LYS A 2 53.09 -18.55 -11.91
CA LYS A 2 52.09 -19.16 -11.02
C LYS A 2 50.97 -18.14 -10.83
N TYR A 3 49.82 -18.46 -11.38
CA TYR A 3 48.66 -17.58 -11.52
C TYR A 3 48.01 -17.34 -10.16
N PHE A 4 47.93 -16.08 -9.74
CA PHE A 4 47.07 -15.65 -8.65
C PHE A 4 45.64 -15.55 -9.19
N PHE A 5 44.78 -16.51 -8.83
CA PHE A 5 43.34 -16.37 -9.00
C PHE A 5 42.80 -15.50 -7.86
N LEU A 6 42.64 -14.20 -8.13
CA LEU A 6 41.80 -13.33 -7.29
C LEU A 6 40.34 -13.65 -7.64
N LEU A 7 39.68 -14.42 -6.78
CA LEU A 7 38.22 -14.52 -6.75
C LEU A 7 37.68 -13.17 -6.26
N THR A 8 37.24 -12.33 -7.19
CA THR A 8 36.42 -11.16 -6.87
C THR A 8 35.10 -11.66 -6.31
N LEU A 9 34.94 -11.60 -4.98
CA LEU A 9 33.63 -11.65 -4.33
C LEU A 9 32.83 -10.47 -4.87
N GLY A 10 31.98 -10.73 -5.87
CA GLY A 10 30.93 -9.81 -6.26
C GLY A 10 29.97 -9.69 -5.09
N LEU A 11 30.17 -8.67 -4.26
CA LEU A 11 29.15 -8.17 -3.35
C LEU A 11 27.95 -7.80 -4.22
N PHE A 12 26.97 -8.69 -4.31
CA PHE A 12 25.62 -8.31 -4.71
C PHE A 12 25.12 -7.35 -3.64
N ILE A 13 25.38 -6.06 -3.85
CA ILE A 13 24.71 -4.98 -3.13
C ILE A 13 23.27 -5.06 -3.62
N PHE A 14 22.46 -5.89 -2.97
CA PHE A 14 21.02 -5.73 -3.03
C PHE A 14 20.76 -4.34 -2.49
N SER A 15 20.57 -3.38 -3.39
CA SER A 15 20.00 -2.08 -3.04
C SER A 15 18.66 -2.39 -2.40
N ALA A 16 18.62 -2.44 -1.07
CA ALA A 16 17.41 -2.50 -0.29
C ALA A 16 16.72 -1.18 -0.57
N HIS A 17 15.99 -1.04 -1.68
CA HIS A 17 15.21 0.14 -1.98
C HIS A 17 13.86 -0.03 -1.25
N ALA A 18 13.32 1.08 -0.74
CA ALA A 18 12.01 1.05 -0.11
C ALA A 18 11.01 0.75 -1.22
N GLU A 19 10.05 -0.13 -0.96
CA GLU A 19 8.96 -0.30 -1.93
C GLU A 19 8.14 0.98 -1.93
N THR A 20 7.78 1.47 -3.10
CA THR A 20 6.91 2.64 -3.21
C THR A 20 5.50 2.22 -3.59
N PHE A 21 4.49 2.99 -3.20
CA PHE A 21 3.11 2.75 -3.61
C PHE A 21 2.44 4.08 -3.95
N PRO A 22 1.46 4.12 -4.86
CA PRO A 22 0.78 5.36 -5.22
C PRO A 22 0.18 6.04 -3.98
N ALA A 23 0.44 7.33 -3.82
CA ALA A 23 -0.11 8.10 -2.71
C ALA A 23 -1.51 8.65 -2.99
N LYS A 24 -1.92 8.74 -4.25
CA LYS A 24 -3.26 9.20 -4.63
C LYS A 24 -3.92 8.24 -5.61
N LEU A 25 -5.17 7.93 -5.34
CA LEU A 25 -5.96 6.96 -6.07
C LEU A 25 -7.33 7.54 -6.42
N THR A 26 -7.87 7.12 -7.56
CA THR A 26 -9.27 7.33 -7.93
C THR A 26 -9.96 5.98 -8.00
N CYS A 27 -11.06 5.83 -7.28
CA CYS A 27 -11.81 4.59 -7.20
C CYS A 27 -12.98 4.55 -8.19
N ASN A 28 -13.47 3.35 -8.50
CA ASN A 28 -14.58 3.13 -9.43
C ASN A 28 -15.89 3.85 -9.05
N THR A 29 -16.05 4.22 -7.78
CA THR A 29 -17.14 5.06 -7.27
C THR A 29 -16.97 6.56 -7.52
N GLY A 30 -15.83 6.99 -8.07
CA GLY A 30 -15.44 8.39 -8.21
C GLY A 30 -14.80 8.98 -6.94
N GLU A 31 -14.66 8.18 -5.87
CA GLU A 31 -13.91 8.56 -4.68
C GLU A 31 -12.45 8.83 -5.01
N GLN A 32 -11.89 9.89 -4.42
CA GLN A 32 -10.45 10.12 -4.41
C GLN A 32 -9.89 9.82 -3.02
N ILE A 33 -8.81 9.05 -3.00
CA ILE A 33 -8.09 8.64 -1.81
C ILE A 33 -6.71 9.29 -1.85
N THR A 34 -6.33 9.99 -0.78
CA THR A 34 -4.96 10.48 -0.57
C THR A 34 -4.36 9.83 0.67
N LEU A 35 -3.16 9.29 0.53
CA LEU A 35 -2.39 8.60 1.55
C LEU A 35 -1.19 9.45 1.94
N THR A 36 -0.90 9.53 3.23
CA THR A 36 0.27 10.24 3.75
C THR A 36 0.84 9.47 4.92
N VAL A 37 2.13 9.12 4.86
CA VAL A 37 2.83 8.55 6.01
C VAL A 37 3.11 9.67 7.00
N THR A 38 2.64 9.52 8.24
CA THR A 38 2.62 10.60 9.24
C THR A 38 3.49 10.35 10.45
N GLY A 39 4.13 9.19 10.57
CA GLY A 39 5.01 8.91 11.71
C GLY A 39 5.86 7.66 11.55
N ALA A 40 6.55 7.32 12.64
CA ALA A 40 7.24 6.05 12.79
C ALA A 40 6.25 4.88 12.70
N GLU A 41 6.78 3.67 12.49
CA GLU A 41 5.99 2.44 12.43
C GLU A 41 4.95 2.41 11.30
N GLN A 42 5.19 3.16 10.22
CA GLN A 42 4.29 3.23 9.06
C GLN A 42 2.86 3.70 9.41
N ARG A 43 2.72 4.53 10.46
CA ARG A 43 1.47 5.27 10.73
C ARG A 43 1.13 6.16 9.55
N MET A 44 -0.15 6.21 9.21
CA MET A 44 -0.61 6.97 8.06
C MET A 44 -1.92 7.70 8.32
N THR A 45 -2.07 8.79 7.58
CA THR A 45 -3.34 9.48 7.39
C THR A 45 -3.87 9.14 6.01
N TYR A 46 -5.13 8.73 5.99
CA TYR A 46 -5.90 8.45 4.80
C TYR A 46 -7.00 9.51 4.68
N VAL A 47 -7.07 10.21 3.55
CA VAL A 47 -8.11 11.19 3.25
C VAL A 47 -8.99 10.68 2.11
N SER A 48 -10.25 10.41 2.44
CA SER A 48 -11.34 10.10 1.52
C SER A 48 -12.08 11.37 1.10
N SER A 49 -12.35 11.54 -0.19
CA SER A 49 -13.29 12.57 -0.66
C SER A 49 -14.75 12.29 -0.29
N ARG A 50 -15.09 11.06 0.14
CA ARG A 50 -16.47 10.61 0.44
C ARG A 50 -16.73 10.43 1.94
N TYR A 51 -15.74 9.93 2.66
CA TYR A 51 -15.86 9.47 4.05
C TYR A 51 -15.06 10.33 5.05
N GLY A 52 -14.22 11.26 4.58
CA GLY A 52 -13.42 12.15 5.44
C GLY A 52 -12.02 11.61 5.72
N THR A 53 -11.45 12.00 6.86
CA THR A 53 -10.06 11.66 7.23
C THR A 53 -10.01 10.56 8.27
N PHE A 54 -9.07 9.63 8.10
CA PHE A 54 -8.85 8.45 8.92
C PHE A 54 -7.38 8.32 9.27
N HIS A 55 -7.13 7.60 10.35
CA HIS A 55 -5.78 7.19 10.73
C HIS A 55 -5.69 5.68 10.67
N GLY A 56 -4.52 5.20 10.25
CA GLY A 56 -4.28 3.79 10.03
C GLY A 56 -2.82 3.45 10.06
N TYR A 57 -2.55 2.22 9.64
CA TYR A 57 -1.22 1.67 9.50
C TYR A 57 -1.07 1.12 8.10
N LEU A 58 0.14 1.30 7.55
CA LEU A 58 0.60 0.64 6.35
C LEU A 58 1.42 -0.57 6.79
N ASP A 59 1.12 -1.72 6.22
CA ASP A 59 1.89 -2.95 6.36
C ASP A 59 2.41 -3.35 4.97
N ILE A 60 3.69 -3.72 4.89
CA ILE A 60 4.34 -4.09 3.63
C ILE A 60 4.88 -5.50 3.71
N TYR A 61 4.45 -6.33 2.76
CA TYR A 61 4.88 -7.71 2.63
C TYR A 61 5.63 -7.88 1.32
N LYS A 62 6.85 -8.44 1.36
CA LYS A 62 7.59 -8.86 0.18
C LYS A 62 7.50 -10.37 0.02
N GLY A 63 7.32 -10.85 -1.20
CA GLY A 63 7.32 -12.28 -1.45
C GLY A 63 8.70 -12.89 -1.16
N VAL A 64 8.70 -14.00 -0.43
CA VAL A 64 9.93 -14.68 0.03
C VAL A 64 10.21 -15.97 -0.74
N SER A 65 9.27 -16.46 -1.55
CA SER A 65 9.46 -17.63 -2.39
C SER A 65 10.05 -17.26 -3.75
N PRO A 66 10.72 -18.18 -4.45
CA PRO A 66 11.22 -17.94 -5.81
C PRO A 66 10.14 -17.47 -6.79
N GLU A 67 8.90 -17.94 -6.61
CA GLU A 67 7.75 -17.59 -7.43
C GLU A 67 7.20 -16.18 -7.12
N GLN A 68 7.47 -15.66 -5.91
CA GLN A 68 6.92 -14.39 -5.43
C GLN A 68 8.00 -13.33 -5.16
N GLN A 69 9.27 -13.60 -5.44
CA GLN A 69 10.41 -12.71 -5.12
C GLN A 69 10.32 -11.32 -5.75
N PHE A 70 9.46 -11.12 -6.75
CA PHE A 70 9.20 -9.84 -7.40
C PHE A 70 7.86 -9.21 -7.00
N GLU A 71 7.17 -9.80 -6.04
CA GLU A 71 5.90 -9.31 -5.50
C GLU A 71 6.12 -8.48 -4.24
N ALA A 72 5.42 -7.35 -4.18
CA ALA A 72 5.27 -6.57 -2.96
C ALA A 72 3.79 -6.22 -2.77
N LEU A 73 3.28 -6.42 -1.56
CA LEU A 73 1.92 -6.08 -1.16
C LEU A 73 2.00 -4.98 -0.11
N ALA A 74 1.27 -3.89 -0.34
CA ALA A 74 0.91 -2.94 0.69
C ALA A 74 -0.51 -3.24 1.15
N ASP A 75 -0.70 -3.38 2.46
CA ASP A 75 -1.99 -3.48 3.08
C ASP A 75 -2.17 -2.31 4.05
N ILE A 76 -3.26 -1.57 3.89
CA ILE A 76 -3.56 -0.38 4.68
C ILE A 76 -4.84 -0.66 5.43
N HIS A 77 -4.82 -0.47 6.74
CA HIS A 77 -6.01 -0.60 7.58
C HIS A 77 -6.20 0.64 8.44
N GLY A 78 -7.44 1.11 8.53
CA GLY A 78 -7.78 2.30 9.30
C GLY A 78 -9.18 2.25 9.88
N MET A 79 -9.38 3.06 10.92
CA MET A 79 -10.69 3.23 11.55
C MET A 79 -11.03 4.71 11.68
N GLY A 80 -12.32 5.01 11.60
CA GLY A 80 -12.84 6.34 11.87
C GLY A 80 -14.35 6.34 11.94
N ARG A 81 -14.97 7.45 11.50
CA ARG A 81 -16.41 7.65 11.57
C ARG A 81 -16.98 8.09 10.23
N TYR A 82 -18.12 7.51 9.87
CA TYR A 82 -18.97 7.95 8.76
C TYR A 82 -20.36 8.29 9.29
N LYS A 83 -20.76 9.57 9.23
CA LYS A 83 -22.05 10.05 9.77
C LYS A 83 -22.33 9.49 11.17
N ASP A 84 -21.37 9.67 12.06
CA ASP A 84 -21.36 9.16 13.45
C ASP A 84 -21.32 7.64 13.64
N ASN A 85 -21.35 6.84 12.57
CA ASN A 85 -21.19 5.39 12.64
C ASN A 85 -19.72 5.00 12.56
N PRO A 86 -19.27 3.96 13.29
CA PRO A 86 -17.95 3.37 13.09
C PRO A 86 -17.75 2.96 11.63
N LEU A 87 -16.59 3.31 11.08
CA LEU A 87 -16.17 2.95 9.73
C LEU A 87 -14.79 2.29 9.81
N SER A 88 -14.72 1.05 9.34
CA SER A 88 -13.45 0.37 9.06
C SER A 88 -13.11 0.54 7.58
N PHE A 89 -11.84 0.72 7.29
CA PHE A 89 -11.29 0.84 5.95
C PHE A 89 -10.12 -0.12 5.79
N SER A 90 -10.07 -0.80 4.65
CA SER A 90 -8.85 -1.42 4.16
C SER A 90 -8.57 -1.10 2.70
N LEU A 91 -7.28 -1.05 2.35
CA LEU A 91 -6.82 -0.82 0.99
C LEU A 91 -5.58 -1.68 0.73
N GLN A 92 -5.69 -2.56 -0.25
CA GLN A 92 -4.62 -3.44 -0.68
C GLN A 92 -4.07 -2.95 -2.02
N MET A 93 -2.75 -2.91 -2.16
CA MET A 93 -2.07 -2.58 -3.41
C MET A 93 -0.97 -3.61 -3.68
N LYS A 94 -1.04 -4.26 -4.84
CA LYS A 94 -0.02 -5.22 -5.26
C LYS A 94 0.91 -4.63 -6.31
N ARG A 95 2.21 -4.92 -6.17
CA ARG A 95 3.23 -4.73 -7.20
C ARG A 95 3.79 -6.06 -7.64
N ILE A 96 4.10 -6.18 -8.93
CA ILE A 96 4.80 -7.31 -9.54
C ILE A 96 5.89 -6.74 -10.45
N ASN A 97 7.12 -7.23 -10.32
CA ASN A 97 8.27 -6.76 -11.12
C ASN A 97 8.50 -5.25 -11.04
N GLY A 98 8.20 -4.65 -9.89
CA GLY A 98 8.35 -3.20 -9.70
C GLY A 98 7.29 -2.38 -10.44
N GLU A 99 6.22 -2.97 -10.95
CA GLU A 99 5.07 -2.23 -11.50
C GLU A 99 3.84 -2.45 -10.63
N ILE A 100 2.97 -1.44 -10.54
CA ILE A 100 1.67 -1.59 -9.89
C ILE A 100 0.79 -2.48 -10.76
N ASP A 101 0.26 -3.53 -10.17
CA ASP A 101 -0.81 -4.28 -10.77
C ASP A 101 -2.09 -3.43 -10.66
N ASN A 102 -2.40 -2.70 -11.73
CA ASN A 102 -3.52 -1.75 -11.77
C ASN A 102 -4.88 -2.42 -11.54
N GLY A 103 -4.99 -3.75 -11.71
CA GLY A 103 -6.19 -4.52 -11.38
C GLY A 103 -6.28 -4.94 -9.91
N ALA A 104 -5.25 -4.69 -9.11
CA ALA A 104 -5.09 -5.21 -7.76
C ALA A 104 -5.03 -4.12 -6.68
N ILE A 105 -5.53 -2.92 -6.97
CA ILE A 105 -5.77 -1.91 -5.93
C ILE A 105 -7.23 -2.02 -5.47
N ILE A 106 -7.44 -2.70 -4.36
CA ILE A 106 -8.76 -3.05 -3.84
C ILE A 106 -9.00 -2.30 -2.54
N TYR A 107 -10.11 -1.56 -2.48
CA TYR A 107 -10.56 -0.93 -1.24
C TYR A 107 -11.76 -1.67 -0.66
N ARG A 108 -11.89 -1.63 0.66
CA ARG A 108 -13.06 -2.13 1.39
C ARG A 108 -13.44 -1.16 2.50
N TYR A 109 -14.72 -0.87 2.61
CA TYR A 109 -15.32 -0.16 3.73
C TYR A 109 -16.35 -1.02 4.42
N THR A 110 -16.37 -0.97 5.76
CA THR A 110 -17.43 -1.55 6.56
C THR A 110 -17.97 -0.51 7.53
N TYR A 111 -19.28 -0.22 7.47
CA TYR A 111 -19.94 0.72 8.38
C TYR A 111 -21.38 0.32 8.67
N MET A 112 -21.94 0.88 9.74
CA MET A 112 -23.36 0.69 10.09
C MET A 112 -24.22 1.81 9.50
N LYS A 113 -25.39 1.47 8.94
CA LYS A 113 -26.42 2.41 8.50
C LYS A 113 -27.79 1.81 8.82
N GLU A 114 -28.66 2.55 9.52
CA GLU A 114 -30.03 2.11 9.82
C GLU A 114 -30.08 0.70 10.47
N GLN A 115 -29.15 0.44 11.41
CA GLN A 115 -28.96 -0.86 12.07
C GLN A 115 -28.54 -2.02 11.16
N GLN A 116 -28.14 -1.74 9.92
CA GLN A 116 -27.60 -2.73 8.99
C GLN A 116 -26.10 -2.50 8.76
N MET A 117 -25.34 -3.59 8.70
CA MET A 117 -23.93 -3.54 8.31
C MET A 117 -23.83 -3.45 6.78
N ILE A 118 -23.15 -2.41 6.31
CA ILE A 118 -22.86 -2.19 4.89
C ILE A 118 -21.40 -2.51 4.64
N ASN A 119 -21.15 -3.35 3.65
CA ASN A 119 -19.82 -3.64 3.12
C ASN A 119 -19.75 -3.10 1.70
N GLU A 120 -18.84 -2.15 1.46
CA GLU A 120 -18.57 -1.61 0.13
C GLU A 120 -17.17 -2.05 -0.28
N GLU A 121 -17.04 -2.68 -1.45
CA GLU A 121 -15.75 -3.07 -2.03
C GLU A 121 -15.67 -2.56 -3.46
N GLY A 122 -14.48 -2.18 -3.88
CA GLY A 122 -14.23 -1.79 -5.26
C GLY A 122 -12.75 -1.70 -5.58
N ASN A 123 -12.48 -1.16 -6.76
CA ASN A 123 -11.14 -1.01 -7.29
C ASN A 123 -10.78 0.46 -7.42
N CYS A 124 -9.49 0.77 -7.25
CA CYS A 124 -8.95 2.08 -7.55
C CYS A 124 -7.82 2.00 -8.57
N ILE A 125 -7.48 3.15 -9.14
CA ILE A 125 -6.34 3.31 -10.03
C ILE A 125 -5.44 4.44 -9.53
N PRO A 126 -4.12 4.39 -9.76
CA PRO A 126 -3.22 5.48 -9.44
C PRO A 126 -3.56 6.76 -10.21
N MET A 127 -3.51 7.91 -9.53
CA MET A 127 -3.56 9.20 -10.21
C MET A 127 -2.21 9.52 -10.84
N LYS A 128 -2.20 10.07 -12.06
CA LYS A 128 -0.97 10.37 -12.83
C LYS A 128 0.02 11.27 -12.08
N ASP A 129 -0.47 12.27 -11.35
CA ASP A 129 0.35 13.23 -10.58
C ASP A 129 0.20 12.99 -9.06
N GLY A 130 0.01 11.71 -8.69
CA GLY A 130 -0.37 11.31 -7.34
C GLY A 130 0.74 11.34 -6.30
N GLY A 131 2.00 11.27 -6.73
CA GLY A 131 3.13 11.00 -5.83
C GLY A 131 3.11 9.57 -5.28
N PHE A 132 4.08 9.26 -4.42
CA PHE A 132 4.26 7.93 -3.85
C PHE A 132 4.46 7.98 -2.34
N ILE A 133 3.98 6.95 -1.64
CA ILE A 133 4.34 6.63 -0.27
C ILE A 133 5.43 5.56 -0.27
N GLU A 134 6.36 5.65 0.68
CA GLU A 134 7.39 4.63 0.89
C GLU A 134 6.94 3.64 1.96
N GLY A 135 7.01 2.36 1.63
CA GLY A 135 6.98 1.25 2.57
C GLY A 135 8.37 1.08 3.20
N SER A 136 8.50 1.29 4.50
CA SER A 136 9.82 1.36 5.15
C SER A 136 10.62 0.07 4.95
N LYS A 137 11.92 0.25 4.70
CA LYS A 137 12.93 -0.81 4.70
C LYS A 137 13.10 -1.35 6.12
N HIS A 138 13.02 -2.67 6.26
CA HIS A 138 13.34 -3.43 7.48
C HIS A 138 12.40 -3.24 8.67
N TYR A 139 11.74 -4.33 9.05
CA TYR A 139 11.80 -4.79 10.44
C TYR A 139 12.72 -6.00 10.50
#